data_AF-A0AAV4EYK8-F1
#
_entry.id   AF-A0AAV4EYK8-F1
#
_cell.length_a   1.000
_cell.length_b   1.000
_cell.length_c   1.000
_cell.angle_alpha   90.00
_cell.angle_beta   90.00
_cell.angle_gamma   90.00
#
_symmetry.space_group_name_H-M   'P 1'
#
loop_
_entity.id
_entity.type
_entity.pdbx_description
1 polymer ?
#
loop_
_entity_poly.entity_id
_entity_poly.type
_entity_poly.pdbx_seq_one_letter_code
_entity_poly.pdbx_strand_id
1 'polypeptide(L)'
;MSFATDGWNLDLKMTSRYKITQNQFYCFHFFTRLGNYLLQARKLFQLYLVDAYAKIESERLQFLRREQNRLRTDNYQNLKDTVVVRDGDPTNVGQQVILPATYCGGPRYMFERQQDAMAYVRKYGCPDMFITVTTNPNWQEITDHLLEGQHPHDRPDLLVRVFRLKLKQTMHALKKGCLGSVDAWLYNIEFQKRGLPHAHILLWMSRDSKIHPCMIDAEVSAEIPDKNQDPELFTIVTSHMVHGPCGALNPNAPCMKDGKCSKQFPKPFVKDTEMGTDSYPKYQRKDLQSGGNWTVKKLVGQNIP
;
A
#
# COMPACT_ATOMS: atom_id res chain seq x y z
N MET A 1 41.97 13.76 3.46
CA MET A 1 40.85 13.34 2.61
C MET A 1 41.09 11.91 2.15
N SER A 2 40.49 10.90 2.79
CA SER A 2 40.54 9.53 2.27
C SER A 2 39.42 9.35 1.25
N PHE A 3 39.81 9.05 0.02
CA PHE A 3 38.92 8.61 -1.03
C PHE A 3 38.31 7.26 -0.63
N ALA A 4 36.98 7.17 -0.68
CA ALA A 4 36.13 6.02 -0.35
C ALA A 4 36.25 5.50 1.10
N THR A 5 35.21 5.68 1.90
CA THR A 5 34.96 4.77 3.02
C THR A 5 34.77 3.37 2.45
N ASP A 6 35.38 2.36 3.05
CA ASP A 6 35.17 0.96 2.66
C ASP A 6 33.65 0.69 2.59
N GLY A 7 33.21 0.17 1.44
CA GLY A 7 31.83 -0.27 1.26
C GLY A 7 31.49 -1.41 2.23
N TRP A 8 30.25 -1.88 2.19
CA TRP A 8 29.88 -3.05 2.99
C TRP A 8 30.77 -4.26 2.68
N ASN A 9 31.24 -4.92 3.72
CA ASN A 9 31.97 -6.18 3.65
C ASN A 9 31.56 -7.13 4.79
N LEU A 10 31.89 -8.41 4.66
CA LEU A 10 31.48 -9.48 5.59
C LEU A 10 32.12 -9.38 6.99
N ASP A 11 33.17 -8.57 7.14
CA ASP A 11 33.90 -8.40 8.39
C ASP A 11 33.55 -7.10 9.12
N LEU A 12 32.67 -6.30 8.53
CA LEU A 12 32.11 -5.11 9.14
C LEU A 12 31.32 -5.51 10.40
N LYS A 13 31.72 -4.97 11.55
CA LYS A 13 31.10 -5.24 12.86
C LYS A 13 30.43 -3.99 13.40
N MET A 14 29.37 -4.19 14.19
CA MET A 14 28.82 -3.11 14.99
C MET A 14 29.83 -2.69 16.07
N THR A 15 29.53 -1.65 16.84
CA THR A 15 30.22 -1.36 18.12
C THR A 15 30.12 -2.52 19.12
N SER A 16 29.29 -3.53 18.86
CA SER A 16 29.24 -4.82 19.55
C SER A 16 29.99 -5.92 18.78
N ARG A 17 30.14 -7.11 19.36
CA ARG A 17 30.80 -8.26 18.70
C ARG A 17 30.04 -8.83 17.49
N TYR A 18 28.88 -8.28 17.13
CA TYR A 18 28.03 -8.81 16.06
C TYR A 18 28.39 -8.22 14.68
N LYS A 19 28.34 -9.08 13.64
CA LYS A 19 28.52 -8.69 12.24
C LYS A 19 27.34 -7.86 11.73
N ILE A 20 27.61 -6.86 10.89
CA ILE A 20 26.60 -6.01 10.26
C ILE A 20 26.10 -6.68 8.99
N THR A 21 24.80 -6.92 8.91
CA THR A 21 24.17 -7.36 7.66
C THR A 21 24.20 -6.24 6.62
N GLN A 22 24.26 -6.59 5.34
CA GLN A 22 24.23 -5.61 4.25
C GLN A 22 23.00 -4.70 4.32
N ASN A 23 21.84 -5.24 4.72
CA ASN A 23 20.63 -4.48 4.95
C ASN A 23 20.78 -3.42 6.06
N GLN A 24 21.39 -3.79 7.20
CA GLN A 24 21.64 -2.84 8.30
C GLN A 24 22.60 -1.73 7.87
N PHE A 25 23.64 -2.07 7.10
CA PHE A 25 24.56 -1.08 6.55
C PHE A 25 23.85 -0.06 5.67
N TYR A 26 23.06 -0.50 4.69
CA TYR A 26 22.33 0.43 3.84
C TYR A 26 21.26 1.21 4.60
N CYS A 27 20.53 0.57 5.51
CA CYS A 27 19.56 1.26 6.39
C CYS A 27 20.22 2.41 7.16
N PHE A 28 21.44 2.20 7.67
CA PHE A 28 22.20 3.22 8.39
C PHE A 28 22.48 4.46 7.54
N HIS A 29 22.77 4.29 6.24
CA HIS A 29 22.99 5.40 5.30
C HIS A 29 21.70 6.12 4.89
N PHE A 30 20.52 5.52 5.11
CA PHE A 30 19.22 6.12 4.82
C PHE A 30 18.66 6.96 5.98
N PHE A 31 19.44 7.22 7.03
CA PHE A 31 19.03 8.10 8.13
C PHE A 31 19.55 9.52 7.96
N THR A 32 18.68 10.49 8.24
CA THR A 32 19.06 11.92 8.28
C THR A 32 20.07 12.15 9.39
N ARG A 33 21.26 12.64 9.02
CA ARG A 33 22.36 12.96 9.94
C ARG A 33 23.21 14.08 9.37
N LEU A 34 23.89 14.81 10.23
CA LEU A 34 24.87 15.81 9.81
C LEU A 34 25.94 15.14 8.94
N GLY A 35 26.24 15.73 7.78
CA GLY A 35 27.20 15.18 6.81
C GLY A 35 26.66 14.06 5.91
N ASN A 36 25.38 13.67 6.02
CA ASN A 36 24.79 12.71 5.08
C ASN A 36 24.22 13.42 3.83
N TYR A 37 25.09 13.64 2.84
CA TYR A 37 24.70 14.27 1.57
C TYR A 37 23.92 13.33 0.64
N LEU A 38 23.87 12.02 0.91
CA LEU A 38 23.18 11.05 0.08
C LEU A 38 21.70 11.43 -0.08
N LEU A 39 21.03 11.82 1.00
CA LEU A 39 19.62 12.19 1.00
C LEU A 39 19.32 13.50 0.25
N GLN A 40 20.34 14.28 -0.09
CA GLN A 40 20.23 15.51 -0.87
C GLN A 40 20.33 15.25 -2.39
N ALA A 41 20.80 14.06 -2.78
CA ALA A 41 21.17 13.74 -4.14
C ALA A 41 19.98 13.37 -5.07
N ARG A 42 18.74 13.46 -4.58
CA ARG A 42 17.48 13.28 -5.35
C ARG A 42 17.50 12.01 -6.22
N LYS A 43 17.54 12.15 -7.55
CA LYS A 43 17.58 11.02 -8.49
C LYS A 43 18.77 10.07 -8.24
N LEU A 44 19.93 10.58 -7.84
CA LEU A 44 21.08 9.74 -7.51
C LEU A 44 20.83 8.91 -6.24
N PHE A 45 20.10 9.45 -5.27
CA PHE A 45 19.67 8.71 -4.09
C PHE A 45 18.71 7.56 -4.46
N GLN A 46 17.75 7.80 -5.36
CA GLN A 46 16.85 6.75 -5.86
C GLN A 46 17.62 5.63 -6.55
N LEU A 47 18.61 5.97 -7.40
CA LEU A 47 19.48 4.98 -8.04
C LEU A 47 20.26 4.17 -7.00
N TYR A 48 20.81 4.84 -5.99
CA TYR A 48 21.52 4.18 -4.89
C TYR A 48 20.62 3.24 -4.09
N LEU A 49 19.35 3.60 -3.85
CA LEU A 49 18.37 2.73 -3.21
C LEU A 49 18.10 1.45 -4.01
N VAL A 50 17.92 1.59 -5.33
CA VAL A 50 17.67 0.44 -6.22
C VAL A 50 18.89 -0.48 -6.27
N ASP A 51 20.10 0.08 -6.38
CA ASP A 51 21.35 -0.68 -6.38
C ASP A 51 21.57 -1.39 -5.04
N ALA A 52 21.36 -0.70 -3.91
CA ALA A 52 21.41 -1.28 -2.58
C ALA A 52 20.43 -2.46 -2.42
N TYR A 53 19.19 -2.29 -2.88
CA TYR A 53 18.19 -3.36 -2.87
C TYR A 53 18.61 -4.56 -3.73
N ALA A 54 19.08 -4.31 -4.96
CA ALA A 54 19.53 -5.38 -5.87
C ALA A 54 20.71 -6.17 -5.29
N LYS A 55 21.65 -5.49 -4.60
CA LYS A 55 22.77 -6.13 -3.91
C LYS A 55 22.30 -7.02 -2.74
N ILE A 56 21.41 -6.51 -1.90
CA ILE A 56 20.82 -7.27 -0.78
C ILE A 56 20.07 -8.51 -1.30
N GLU A 57 19.25 -8.35 -2.34
CA GLU A 57 18.48 -9.46 -2.91
C GLU A 57 19.38 -10.48 -3.60
N SER A 58 20.41 -10.05 -4.32
CA SER A 58 21.41 -10.95 -4.92
C SER A 58 22.10 -11.79 -3.85
N GLU A 59 22.54 -11.18 -2.74
CA GLU A 59 23.19 -11.89 -1.64
C GLU A 59 22.23 -12.90 -0.96
N ARG A 60 20.96 -12.51 -0.74
CA ARG A 60 19.93 -13.42 -0.21
C ARG A 60 19.69 -14.62 -1.13
N LEU A 61 19.56 -14.39 -2.43
CA LEU A 61 19.36 -15.46 -3.41
C LEU A 61 20.59 -16.35 -3.53
N GLN A 62 21.79 -15.78 -3.46
CA GLN A 62 23.03 -16.55 -3.44
C GLN A 62 23.12 -17.43 -2.19
N PHE A 63 22.77 -16.90 -1.02
CA PHE A 63 22.69 -17.70 0.21
C PHE A 63 21.69 -18.85 0.05
N LEU A 64 20.47 -18.57 -0.41
CA LEU A 64 19.45 -19.60 -0.64
C LEU A 64 19.94 -20.65 -1.64
N ARG A 65 20.68 -20.26 -2.68
CA ARG A 65 21.26 -21.18 -3.66
C ARG A 65 22.36 -22.07 -3.07
N ARG A 66 23.25 -21.52 -2.24
CA ARG A 66 24.39 -22.24 -1.65
C ARG A 66 23.98 -23.17 -0.51
N GLU A 67 23.00 -22.77 0.29
CA GLU A 67 22.59 -23.48 1.51
C GLU A 67 21.38 -24.41 1.32
N GLN A 68 21.02 -24.76 0.08
CA GLN A 68 19.89 -25.67 -0.20
C GLN A 68 19.97 -26.97 0.62
N ASN A 69 21.13 -27.64 0.63
CA ASN A 69 21.30 -28.90 1.36
C ASN A 69 21.08 -28.74 2.88
N ARG A 70 21.42 -27.58 3.45
CA ARG A 70 21.25 -27.29 4.88
C ARG A 70 19.81 -26.88 5.23
N LEU A 71 19.10 -26.26 4.29
CA LEU A 71 17.72 -25.81 4.46
C LEU A 71 16.70 -26.97 4.40
N ARG A 72 17.16 -28.23 4.41
CA ARG A 72 16.34 -29.46 4.34
C ARG A 72 15.38 -29.44 3.16
N THR A 73 15.93 -29.14 1.99
CA THR A 73 15.19 -29.20 0.72
C THR A 73 14.70 -30.63 0.39
N ASP A 74 15.18 -31.66 1.11
CA ASP A 74 14.80 -33.06 0.95
C ASP A 74 13.30 -33.35 1.12
N ASN A 75 12.57 -32.58 1.94
CA ASN A 75 11.09 -32.70 2.00
C ASN A 75 10.41 -32.22 0.71
N TYR A 76 11.10 -31.47 -0.15
CA TYR A 76 10.61 -31.05 -1.46
C TYR A 76 10.89 -32.06 -2.57
N GLN A 77 11.66 -33.12 -2.32
CA GLN A 77 11.81 -34.24 -3.26
C GLN A 77 10.44 -34.90 -3.52
N ASN A 78 9.66 -35.14 -2.45
CA ASN A 78 8.30 -35.68 -2.53
C ASN A 78 7.33 -34.73 -3.28
N LEU A 79 7.58 -33.42 -3.23
CA LEU A 79 6.78 -32.42 -3.96
C LEU A 79 7.22 -32.32 -5.44
N LYS A 80 8.52 -32.54 -5.71
CA LYS A 80 9.11 -32.60 -7.05
C LYS A 80 8.46 -33.71 -7.87
N ASP A 81 8.22 -34.88 -7.28
CA ASP A 81 7.55 -35.99 -7.96
C ASP A 81 6.13 -35.62 -8.42
N THR A 82 5.38 -34.83 -7.64
CA THR A 82 4.05 -34.34 -8.04
C THR A 82 4.06 -33.20 -9.09
N VAL A 83 5.12 -32.39 -9.15
CA VAL A 83 5.21 -31.23 -10.07
C VAL A 83 5.86 -31.61 -11.41
N VAL A 84 6.88 -32.48 -11.39
CA VAL A 84 7.54 -33.01 -12.59
C VAL A 84 6.57 -33.85 -13.45
N VAL A 85 5.57 -34.49 -12.83
CA VAL A 85 4.52 -35.22 -13.56
C VAL A 85 3.58 -34.27 -14.33
N ARG A 86 3.51 -32.98 -14.00
CA ARG A 86 2.61 -32.01 -14.67
C ARG A 86 3.23 -31.26 -15.85
N ASP A 87 4.53 -30.96 -15.82
CA ASP A 87 5.23 -30.22 -16.88
C ASP A 87 6.35 -31.08 -17.46
N GLY A 88 5.97 -31.98 -18.38
CA GLY A 88 6.85 -32.97 -19.01
C GLY A 88 7.77 -32.38 -20.09
N ASP A 89 8.78 -31.60 -19.70
CA ASP A 89 9.92 -31.33 -20.58
C ASP A 89 11.28 -31.56 -19.87
N PRO A 90 11.96 -32.70 -20.14
CA PRO A 90 13.23 -33.07 -19.53
C PRO A 90 14.44 -32.28 -20.06
N THR A 91 14.26 -31.33 -20.99
CA THR A 91 15.36 -30.55 -21.58
C THR A 91 15.77 -29.32 -20.78
N ASN A 92 14.99 -28.91 -19.77
CA ASN A 92 15.19 -27.67 -19.01
C ASN A 92 15.85 -27.88 -17.62
N VAL A 93 16.66 -28.93 -17.48
CA VAL A 93 17.27 -29.34 -16.20
C VAL A 93 18.55 -28.53 -15.93
N GLY A 94 18.38 -27.23 -15.71
CA GLY A 94 19.30 -26.47 -14.85
C GLY A 94 19.12 -26.90 -13.39
N GLN A 95 20.14 -26.70 -12.55
CA GLN A 95 20.05 -27.00 -11.11
C GLN A 95 18.92 -26.16 -10.47
N GLN A 96 17.74 -26.76 -10.28
CA GLN A 96 16.55 -26.08 -9.75
C GLN A 96 16.79 -25.64 -8.30
N VAL A 97 16.92 -24.33 -8.07
CA VAL A 97 16.96 -23.74 -6.73
C VAL A 97 15.53 -23.50 -6.26
N ILE A 98 15.14 -24.12 -5.15
CA ILE A 98 13.80 -23.96 -4.59
C ILE A 98 13.82 -22.79 -3.63
N LEU A 99 13.01 -21.76 -3.93
CA LEU A 99 12.81 -20.65 -3.01
C LEU A 99 11.82 -21.07 -1.90
N PRO A 100 12.16 -20.88 -0.62
CA PRO A 100 11.27 -21.20 0.49
C PRO A 100 10.07 -20.24 0.53
N ALA A 101 8.99 -20.63 1.22
CA ALA A 101 7.82 -19.77 1.39
C ALA A 101 8.12 -18.53 2.26
N THR A 102 9.23 -18.53 3.01
CA THR A 102 9.75 -17.36 3.72
C THR A 102 10.36 -16.30 2.81
N TYR A 103 10.61 -16.60 1.53
CA TYR A 103 11.11 -15.62 0.56
C TYR A 103 9.97 -14.74 0.04
N CYS A 104 9.87 -13.52 0.58
CA CYS A 104 8.84 -12.55 0.24
C CYS A 104 8.77 -12.29 -1.28
N GLY A 105 7.56 -12.34 -1.84
CA GLY A 105 7.30 -12.10 -3.26
C GLY A 105 7.53 -13.32 -4.17
N GLY A 106 8.06 -14.43 -3.66
CA GLY A 106 8.17 -15.68 -4.41
C GLY A 106 6.81 -16.40 -4.57
N PRO A 107 6.67 -17.32 -5.56
CA PRO A 107 5.41 -18.03 -5.78
C PRO A 107 4.87 -18.77 -4.56
N ARG A 108 5.77 -19.43 -3.79
CA ARG A 108 5.37 -20.16 -2.57
C ARG A 108 4.93 -19.22 -1.45
N TYR A 109 5.61 -18.09 -1.28
CA TYR A 109 5.18 -17.05 -0.34
C TYR A 109 3.78 -16.55 -0.68
N MET A 110 3.53 -16.24 -1.96
CA MET A 110 2.21 -15.76 -2.39
C MET A 110 1.13 -16.82 -2.20
N PHE A 111 1.43 -18.08 -2.48
CA PHE A 111 0.52 -19.20 -2.26
C PHE A 111 0.19 -19.41 -0.77
N GLU A 112 1.20 -19.38 0.11
CA GLU A 112 0.98 -19.48 1.56
C GLU A 112 0.12 -18.31 2.08
N ARG A 113 0.40 -17.07 1.65
CA ARG A 113 -0.42 -15.90 2.01
C ARG A 113 -1.86 -15.99 1.51
N GLN A 114 -2.06 -16.56 0.33
CA GLN A 114 -3.39 -16.83 -0.18
C GLN A 114 -4.10 -17.88 0.68
N GLN A 115 -3.43 -18.97 1.05
CA GLN A 115 -4.00 -19.99 1.94
C GLN A 115 -4.35 -19.42 3.32
N ASP A 116 -3.48 -18.58 3.90
CA ASP A 116 -3.78 -17.84 5.14
C ASP A 116 -5.07 -17.03 5.00
N ALA A 117 -5.19 -16.22 3.94
CA ALA A 117 -6.38 -15.41 3.69
C ALA A 117 -7.65 -16.26 3.54
N MET A 118 -7.56 -17.38 2.81
CA MET A 118 -8.68 -18.32 2.65
C MET A 118 -9.05 -19.01 3.96
N ALA A 119 -8.09 -19.25 4.86
CA ALA A 119 -8.37 -19.80 6.19
C ALA A 119 -9.20 -18.82 7.05
N TYR A 120 -8.91 -17.51 6.96
CA TYR A 120 -9.72 -16.48 7.60
C TYR A 120 -11.14 -16.46 7.03
N VAL A 121 -11.29 -16.46 5.71
CA VAL A 121 -12.61 -16.48 5.05
C VAL A 121 -13.39 -17.75 5.41
N ARG A 122 -12.73 -18.92 5.48
CA ARG A 122 -13.37 -20.17 5.89
C ARG A 122 -13.85 -20.13 7.34
N LYS A 123 -13.10 -19.49 8.23
CA LYS A 123 -13.41 -19.42 9.67
C LYS A 123 -14.46 -18.36 10.01
N TYR A 124 -14.36 -17.17 9.40
CA TYR A 124 -15.17 -16.00 9.75
C TYR A 124 -16.20 -15.60 8.69
N GLY A 125 -16.17 -16.22 7.50
CA GLY A 125 -17.02 -15.86 6.36
C GLY A 125 -16.45 -14.69 5.56
N CYS A 126 -17.32 -14.01 4.80
CA CYS A 126 -16.96 -12.79 4.08
C CYS A 126 -16.57 -11.67 5.07
N PRO A 127 -15.56 -10.86 4.76
CA PRO A 127 -15.22 -9.69 5.57
C PRO A 127 -16.37 -8.68 5.57
N ASP A 128 -16.57 -7.99 6.69
CA ASP A 128 -17.65 -7.00 6.84
C ASP A 128 -17.21 -5.61 6.34
N MET A 129 -15.91 -5.27 6.42
CA MET A 129 -15.38 -3.99 5.89
C MET A 129 -14.15 -4.18 5.01
N PHE A 130 -14.07 -3.37 3.95
CA PHE A 130 -12.91 -3.21 3.09
C PHE A 130 -12.42 -1.76 3.14
N ILE A 131 -11.25 -1.54 3.76
CA ILE A 131 -10.68 -0.20 3.95
C ILE A 131 -9.43 -0.07 3.10
N THR A 132 -9.33 1.03 2.35
CA THR A 132 -8.10 1.38 1.62
C THR A 132 -7.44 2.59 2.24
N VAL A 133 -6.15 2.45 2.60
CA VAL A 133 -5.30 3.55 3.06
C VAL A 133 -4.33 3.90 1.95
N THR A 134 -4.42 5.10 1.41
CA THR A 134 -3.54 5.58 0.34
C THR A 134 -2.60 6.64 0.89
N THR A 135 -1.32 6.55 0.55
CA THR A 135 -0.34 7.58 0.92
C THR A 135 -0.69 8.91 0.26
N ASN A 136 -0.67 10.00 1.04
CA ASN A 136 -0.74 11.36 0.53
C ASN A 136 0.65 12.00 0.57
N PRO A 137 1.23 12.44 -0.56
CA PRO A 137 2.55 13.05 -0.57
C PRO A 137 2.58 14.42 0.11
N ASN A 138 1.41 15.04 0.35
CA ASN A 138 1.26 16.34 0.98
C ASN A 138 1.03 16.26 2.49
N TRP A 139 1.22 15.10 3.13
CA TRP A 139 1.19 15.05 4.60
C TRP A 139 2.28 15.95 5.18
N GLN A 140 1.95 16.68 6.24
CA GLN A 140 2.86 17.62 6.90
C GLN A 140 4.16 16.93 7.32
N GLU A 141 4.09 15.70 7.83
CA GLU A 141 5.28 14.94 8.23
C GLU A 141 6.24 14.67 7.06
N ILE A 142 5.75 14.67 5.82
CA ILE A 142 6.58 14.58 4.62
C ILE A 142 7.10 15.98 4.26
N THR A 143 6.20 16.95 4.07
CA THR A 143 6.57 18.28 3.56
C THR A 143 7.55 19.00 4.48
N ASP A 144 7.40 18.86 5.79
CA ASP A 144 8.25 19.53 6.80
C ASP A 144 9.67 18.95 6.84
N HIS A 145 9.86 17.73 6.33
CA HIS A 145 11.15 17.02 6.30
C HIS A 145 11.78 16.99 4.91
N LEU A 146 11.19 17.71 3.94
CA LEU A 146 11.81 17.96 2.64
C LEU A 146 12.78 19.13 2.75
N LEU A 147 13.95 19.00 2.12
CA LEU A 147 14.87 20.11 1.97
C LEU A 147 14.42 21.03 0.83
N GLU A 148 14.96 22.25 0.80
CA GLU A 148 14.66 23.21 -0.26
C GLU A 148 14.91 22.61 -1.65
N GLY A 149 13.91 22.74 -2.54
CA GLY A 149 13.95 22.19 -3.89
C GLY A 149 13.79 20.66 -3.99
N GLN A 150 13.51 19.95 -2.89
CA GLN A 150 13.12 18.54 -2.93
C GLN A 150 11.61 18.40 -3.13
N HIS A 151 11.24 17.37 -3.88
CA HIS A 151 9.86 16.93 -3.96
C HIS A 151 9.66 15.60 -3.22
N PRO A 152 8.42 15.25 -2.82
CA PRO A 152 8.14 13.99 -2.12
C PRO A 152 8.70 12.74 -2.84
N HIS A 153 8.67 12.73 -4.17
CA HIS A 153 9.21 11.62 -4.97
C HIS A 153 10.74 11.48 -4.88
N ASP A 154 11.47 12.55 -4.56
CA ASP A 154 12.92 12.49 -4.33
C ASP A 154 13.28 11.76 -3.04
N ARG A 155 12.34 11.63 -2.10
CA ARG A 155 12.51 11.03 -0.78
C ARG A 155 11.56 9.82 -0.57
N PRO A 156 11.71 8.74 -1.36
CA PRO A 156 10.88 7.54 -1.21
C PRO A 156 11.05 6.86 0.16
N ASP A 157 12.22 7.01 0.80
CA ASP A 157 12.46 6.55 2.17
C ASP A 157 11.51 7.23 3.18
N LEU A 158 11.31 8.53 3.03
CA LEU A 158 10.44 9.33 3.89
C LEU A 158 8.98 8.97 3.66
N LEU A 159 8.55 8.89 2.39
CA LEU A 159 7.19 8.48 2.01
C LEU A 159 6.80 7.14 2.65
N VAL A 160 7.64 6.11 2.49
CA VAL A 160 7.36 4.78 3.01
C VAL A 160 7.39 4.75 4.54
N ARG A 161 8.28 5.52 5.18
CA ARG A 161 8.33 5.63 6.65
C ARG A 161 7.06 6.26 7.22
N VAL A 162 6.64 7.41 6.69
CA VAL A 162 5.44 8.12 7.15
C VAL A 162 4.20 7.25 6.90
N PHE A 163 4.08 6.66 5.70
CA PHE A 163 3.00 5.71 5.41
C PHE A 163 2.95 4.56 6.41
N ARG A 164 4.09 3.92 6.71
CA ARG A 164 4.15 2.81 7.67
C ARG A 164 3.74 3.24 9.08
N LEU A 165 4.13 4.44 9.51
CA LEU A 165 3.74 4.98 10.82
C LEU A 165 2.24 5.25 10.88
N LYS A 166 1.68 5.91 9.86
CA LYS A 166 0.23 6.17 9.78
C LYS A 166 -0.56 4.86 9.69
N LEU A 167 -0.15 3.91 8.86
CA LEU A 167 -0.80 2.60 8.77
C LEU A 167 -0.79 1.86 10.11
N LYS A 168 0.32 1.90 10.86
CA LYS A 168 0.37 1.32 12.22
C LYS A 168 -0.63 1.99 13.16
N GLN A 169 -0.72 3.32 13.13
CA GLN A 169 -1.66 4.07 13.95
C GLN A 169 -3.12 3.77 13.56
N THR A 170 -3.42 3.69 12.26
CA THR A 170 -4.73 3.28 11.74
C THR A 170 -5.10 1.88 12.22
N MET A 171 -4.21 0.89 12.05
CA MET A 171 -4.45 -0.47 12.52
C MET A 171 -4.62 -0.54 14.05
N HIS A 172 -3.92 0.29 14.80
CA HIS A 172 -4.10 0.38 16.26
C HIS A 172 -5.47 0.94 16.64
N ALA A 173 -5.93 2.00 15.98
CA ALA A 173 -7.26 2.56 16.19
C ALA A 173 -8.37 1.56 15.84
N LEU A 174 -8.26 0.89 14.68
CA LEU A 174 -9.21 -0.14 14.24
C LEU A 174 -9.30 -1.28 15.26
N LYS A 175 -8.15 -1.79 15.74
CA LYS A 175 -8.11 -2.86 16.75
C LYS A 175 -8.64 -2.44 18.11
N LYS A 176 -8.56 -1.15 18.45
CA LYS A 176 -9.17 -0.59 19.66
C LYS A 176 -10.69 -0.41 19.54
N GLY A 177 -11.25 -0.69 18.37
CA GLY A 177 -12.68 -0.65 18.14
C GLY A 177 -13.22 0.72 17.77
N CYS A 178 -12.42 1.56 17.09
CA CYS A 178 -12.91 2.87 16.63
C CYS A 178 -14.08 2.77 15.62
N LEU A 179 -14.28 1.60 14.99
CA LEU A 179 -15.41 1.29 14.12
C LEU A 179 -16.30 0.17 14.70
N GLY A 180 -16.20 -0.10 16.00
CA GLY A 180 -16.79 -1.28 16.64
C GLY A 180 -15.78 -2.42 16.85
N SER A 181 -16.20 -3.47 17.55
CA SER A 181 -15.33 -4.58 17.93
C SER A 181 -14.94 -5.46 16.73
N VAL A 182 -13.66 -5.86 16.67
CA VAL A 182 -13.06 -6.60 15.55
C VAL A 182 -12.57 -7.97 16.04
N ASP A 183 -13.11 -9.03 15.45
CA ASP A 183 -12.72 -10.43 15.75
C ASP A 183 -11.46 -10.85 14.99
N ALA A 184 -11.32 -10.38 13.76
CA ALA A 184 -10.19 -10.70 12.90
C ALA A 184 -9.90 -9.58 11.89
N TRP A 185 -8.65 -9.49 11.44
CA TRP A 185 -8.21 -8.50 10.46
C TRP A 185 -7.10 -9.08 9.59
N LEU A 186 -7.06 -8.65 8.34
CA LEU A 186 -6.01 -8.97 7.38
C LEU A 186 -5.71 -7.70 6.61
N TYR A 187 -4.45 -7.44 6.26
CA TYR A 187 -4.15 -6.38 5.29
C TYR A 187 -3.00 -6.76 4.38
N ASN A 188 -3.02 -6.20 3.18
CA ASN A 188 -1.92 -6.25 2.24
C ASN A 188 -1.45 -4.84 1.92
N ILE A 189 -0.13 -4.66 1.77
CA ILE A 189 0.46 -3.41 1.28
C ILE A 189 0.90 -3.66 -0.14
N GLU A 190 0.42 -2.84 -1.05
CA GLU A 190 0.79 -2.89 -2.46
C GLU A 190 1.47 -1.57 -2.84
N PHE A 191 2.43 -1.69 -3.75
CA PHE A 191 3.08 -0.57 -4.39
C PHE A 191 2.61 -0.56 -5.84
N GLN A 192 1.67 0.32 -6.17
CA GLN A 192 1.20 0.42 -7.56
C GLN A 192 2.39 0.85 -8.44
N LYS A 193 2.46 0.32 -9.67
CA LYS A 193 3.46 0.78 -10.64
C LYS A 193 3.26 2.28 -10.87
N ARG A 194 4.19 3.11 -10.35
CA ARG A 194 4.16 4.59 -10.32
C ARG A 194 3.27 5.22 -9.24
N GLY A 195 2.65 4.44 -8.38
CA GLY A 195 1.85 4.94 -7.27
C GLY A 195 2.60 4.93 -5.95
N LEU A 196 2.12 5.73 -5.01
CA LEU A 196 2.58 5.71 -3.64
C LEU A 196 2.04 4.45 -2.93
N PRO A 197 2.64 4.03 -1.81
CA PRO A 197 2.18 2.87 -1.08
C PRO A 197 0.69 2.98 -0.72
N HIS A 198 -0.03 1.88 -0.86
CA HIS A 198 -1.40 1.77 -0.35
C HIS A 198 -1.57 0.44 0.39
N ALA A 199 -2.51 0.43 1.32
CA ALA A 199 -2.91 -0.77 2.03
C ALA A 199 -4.37 -1.08 1.76
N HIS A 200 -4.68 -2.35 1.54
CA HIS A 200 -6.04 -2.88 1.55
C HIS A 200 -6.20 -3.69 2.84
N ILE A 201 -7.19 -3.30 3.64
CA ILE A 201 -7.47 -3.86 4.96
C ILE A 201 -8.85 -4.51 4.92
N LEU A 202 -8.93 -5.76 5.33
CA LEU A 202 -10.15 -6.52 5.58
C LEU A 202 -10.38 -6.60 7.08
N LEU A 203 -11.61 -6.32 7.51
CA LEU A 203 -12.04 -6.49 8.90
C LEU A 203 -13.22 -7.46 8.98
N TRP A 204 -13.17 -8.34 9.97
CA TRP A 204 -14.30 -9.15 10.42
C TRP A 204 -14.73 -8.62 11.78
N MET A 205 -15.94 -8.09 11.84
CA MET A 205 -16.50 -7.43 13.01
C MET A 205 -17.13 -8.47 13.94
N SER A 206 -17.04 -8.22 15.23
CA SER A 206 -17.74 -9.03 16.24
C SER A 206 -19.25 -8.98 16.02
N ARG A 207 -19.97 -9.99 16.51
CA ARG A 207 -21.42 -10.16 16.30
C ARG A 207 -22.22 -8.88 16.55
N ASP A 208 -21.93 -8.17 17.62
CA ASP A 208 -22.66 -6.96 18.03
C ASP A 208 -22.23 -5.69 17.27
N SER A 209 -21.16 -5.77 16.48
CA SER A 209 -20.63 -4.69 15.65
C SER A 209 -20.74 -5.00 14.15
N LYS A 210 -21.49 -6.03 13.76
CA LYS A 210 -21.71 -6.36 12.35
C LYS A 210 -22.56 -5.29 11.67
N ILE A 211 -22.12 -4.87 10.48
CA ILE A 211 -22.84 -3.91 9.65
C ILE A 211 -23.91 -4.66 8.84
N HIS A 212 -25.17 -4.30 9.06
CA HIS A 212 -26.32 -4.82 8.30
C HIS A 212 -26.71 -3.83 7.20
N PRO A 213 -27.40 -4.27 6.12
CA PRO A 213 -27.79 -3.38 5.02
C PRO A 213 -28.54 -2.11 5.44
N CYS A 214 -29.37 -2.19 6.48
CA CYS A 214 -30.10 -1.04 7.02
C CYS A 214 -29.22 -0.01 7.75
N MET A 215 -27.96 -0.34 8.05
CA MET A 215 -27.01 0.52 8.76
C MET A 215 -25.97 1.14 7.83
N ILE A 216 -25.95 0.78 6.54
CA ILE A 216 -24.91 1.24 5.60
C ILE A 216 -24.85 2.76 5.54
N ASP A 217 -25.99 3.45 5.41
CA ASP A 217 -26.04 4.90 5.29
C ASP A 217 -25.63 5.63 6.60
N ALA A 218 -25.64 4.93 7.75
CA ALA A 218 -25.14 5.46 9.01
C ALA A 218 -23.60 5.32 9.13
N GLU A 219 -23.03 4.26 8.56
CA GLU A 219 -21.60 3.94 8.67
C GLU A 219 -20.77 4.47 7.49
N VAL A 220 -21.38 4.61 6.31
CA VAL A 220 -20.73 5.01 5.07
C VAL A 220 -21.47 6.17 4.44
N SER A 221 -20.80 7.32 4.35
CA SER A 221 -21.32 8.50 3.67
C SER A 221 -20.57 8.75 2.36
N ALA A 222 -21.33 8.98 1.28
CA ALA A 222 -20.83 9.49 0.01
C ALA A 222 -21.19 10.98 -0.21
N GLU A 223 -21.57 11.67 0.87
CA GLU A 223 -21.97 13.07 0.89
C GLU A 223 -20.79 13.98 1.28
N ILE A 224 -20.92 15.28 1.00
CA ILE A 224 -19.98 16.27 1.49
C ILE A 224 -20.33 16.56 2.97
N PRO A 225 -19.37 16.53 3.90
CA PRO A 225 -19.63 16.90 5.30
C PRO A 225 -20.21 18.31 5.42
N ASP A 226 -20.94 18.61 6.48
CA ASP A 226 -21.41 19.97 6.72
C ASP A 226 -20.25 20.84 7.23
N LYS A 227 -19.95 21.92 6.52
CA LYS A 227 -18.85 22.83 6.84
C LYS A 227 -18.99 23.49 8.23
N ASN A 228 -20.22 23.71 8.70
CA ASN A 228 -20.49 24.36 9.98
C ASN A 228 -20.46 23.35 11.14
N GLN A 229 -20.86 22.10 10.89
CA GLN A 229 -20.89 21.06 11.94
C GLN A 229 -19.52 20.40 12.12
N ASP A 230 -18.83 20.11 11.01
CA ASP A 230 -17.50 19.49 11.02
C ASP A 230 -16.59 20.15 9.97
N PRO A 231 -16.02 21.34 10.28
CA PRO A 231 -15.16 22.06 9.37
C PRO A 231 -13.86 21.29 9.05
N GLU A 232 -13.37 20.46 9.96
CA GLU A 232 -12.15 19.69 9.77
C GLU A 232 -12.38 18.57 8.75
N LEU A 233 -13.40 17.74 8.96
CA LEU A 233 -13.75 16.67 8.01
C LEU A 233 -14.15 17.25 6.65
N PHE A 234 -14.90 18.36 6.62
CA PHE A 234 -15.21 19.07 5.39
C PHE A 234 -13.92 19.44 4.63
N THR A 235 -12.93 20.03 5.31
CA THR A 235 -11.65 20.42 4.70
C THR A 235 -10.90 19.21 4.16
N ILE A 236 -10.85 18.11 4.93
CA ILE A 236 -10.18 16.87 4.53
C ILE A 236 -10.84 16.26 3.29
N VAL A 237 -12.17 16.08 3.32
CA VAL A 237 -12.94 15.44 2.24
C VAL A 237 -12.88 16.27 0.97
N THR A 238 -13.11 17.59 1.05
CA THR A 238 -13.11 18.47 -0.13
C THR A 238 -11.73 18.59 -0.79
N SER A 239 -10.66 18.53 0.02
CA SER A 239 -9.29 18.57 -0.48
C SER A 239 -8.88 17.27 -1.16
N HIS A 240 -9.20 16.11 -0.57
CA HIS A 240 -8.58 14.83 -0.95
C HIS A 240 -9.52 13.80 -1.58
N MET A 241 -10.83 13.87 -1.31
CA MET A 241 -11.81 12.83 -1.66
C MET A 241 -12.80 13.26 -2.75
N VAL A 242 -12.62 14.46 -3.33
CA VAL A 242 -13.43 14.95 -4.45
C VAL A 242 -12.76 14.62 -5.77
N HIS A 243 -13.50 13.92 -6.64
CA HIS A 243 -13.05 13.64 -8.00
C HIS A 243 -12.73 14.94 -8.73
N GLY A 244 -11.57 14.98 -9.40
CA GLY A 244 -11.20 16.14 -10.21
C GLY A 244 -12.18 16.34 -11.38
N PRO A 245 -12.21 17.55 -11.97
CA PRO A 245 -12.99 17.78 -13.18
C PRO A 245 -12.51 16.84 -14.29
N CYS A 246 -13.47 16.26 -14.99
CA CYS A 246 -13.28 15.38 -16.13
C CYS A 246 -14.44 15.59 -17.13
N GLY A 247 -14.47 14.82 -18.20
CA GLY A 247 -15.50 14.96 -19.23
C GLY A 247 -15.26 16.21 -20.05
N ALA A 248 -16.33 16.96 -20.34
CA ALA A 248 -16.23 18.20 -21.10
C ALA A 248 -15.35 19.26 -20.43
N LEU A 249 -15.31 19.29 -19.10
CA LEU A 249 -14.52 20.25 -18.32
C LEU A 249 -13.01 19.95 -18.37
N ASN A 250 -12.63 18.69 -18.58
CA ASN A 250 -11.23 18.29 -18.74
C ASN A 250 -11.14 16.97 -19.51
N PRO A 251 -11.12 17.02 -20.85
CA PRO A 251 -11.05 15.83 -21.70
C PRO A 251 -9.74 15.05 -21.53
N ASN A 252 -8.68 15.73 -21.08
CA ASN A 252 -7.35 15.15 -20.88
C ASN A 252 -7.14 14.58 -19.46
N ALA A 253 -8.19 14.55 -18.63
CA ALA A 253 -8.08 13.98 -17.29
C ALA A 253 -7.67 12.49 -17.37
N PRO A 254 -6.79 11.98 -16.49
CA PRO A 254 -6.31 10.59 -16.54
C PRO A 254 -7.40 9.52 -16.47
N CYS A 255 -8.58 9.87 -15.95
CA CYS A 255 -9.73 8.98 -15.89
C CYS A 255 -10.52 8.87 -17.20
N MET A 256 -10.28 9.74 -18.19
CA MET A 256 -10.99 9.75 -19.46
C MET A 256 -10.52 8.61 -20.37
N LYS A 257 -11.47 7.85 -20.90
CA LYS A 257 -11.27 6.82 -21.92
C LYS A 257 -12.41 6.92 -22.92
N ASP A 258 -12.08 6.97 -24.21
CA ASP A 258 -13.07 7.03 -25.30
C ASP A 258 -14.14 8.13 -25.10
N GLY A 259 -13.70 9.32 -24.67
CA GLY A 259 -14.57 10.48 -24.44
C GLY A 259 -15.47 10.39 -23.20
N LYS A 260 -15.38 9.33 -22.39
CA LYS A 260 -16.16 9.15 -21.15
C LYS A 260 -15.24 8.94 -19.94
N CYS A 261 -15.72 9.34 -18.76
CA CYS A 261 -15.00 9.02 -17.53
C CYS A 261 -15.08 7.51 -17.26
N SER A 262 -13.94 6.82 -17.25
CA SER A 262 -13.86 5.38 -16.96
C SER A 262 -14.34 5.00 -15.55
N LYS A 263 -14.43 5.99 -14.65
CA LYS A 263 -14.97 5.84 -13.28
C LYS A 263 -16.45 6.25 -13.18
N GLN A 264 -17.06 6.64 -14.30
CA GLN A 264 -18.47 7.03 -14.44
C GLN A 264 -18.85 8.22 -13.52
N PHE A 265 -18.02 9.26 -13.48
CA PHE A 265 -18.37 10.52 -12.84
C PHE A 265 -19.06 11.48 -13.82
N PRO A 266 -20.00 12.34 -13.34
CA PRO A 266 -20.52 12.37 -11.97
C PRO A 266 -21.43 11.15 -11.68
N LYS A 267 -21.43 10.70 -10.43
CA LYS A 267 -22.32 9.61 -9.99
C LYS A 267 -23.74 10.16 -9.80
N PRO A 268 -24.79 9.38 -10.13
CA PRO A 268 -26.16 9.83 -9.95
C PRO A 268 -26.48 10.05 -8.46
N PHE A 269 -27.43 10.94 -8.20
CA PHE A 269 -28.04 11.09 -6.89
C PHE A 269 -28.99 9.91 -6.63
N VAL A 270 -28.93 9.35 -5.43
CA VAL A 270 -29.75 8.22 -5.01
C VAL A 270 -30.20 8.47 -3.57
N LYS A 271 -31.49 8.26 -3.31
CA LYS A 271 -32.08 8.58 -2.00
C LYS A 271 -31.59 7.65 -0.89
N ASP A 272 -31.41 6.37 -1.14
CA ASP A 272 -30.99 5.36 -0.17
C ASP A 272 -29.95 4.44 -0.83
N THR A 273 -29.03 3.84 -0.08
CA THR A 273 -28.02 2.96 -0.69
C THR A 273 -28.66 1.75 -1.35
N GLU A 274 -28.37 1.56 -2.65
CA GLU A 274 -28.80 0.39 -3.42
C GLU A 274 -27.67 -0.63 -3.53
N MET A 275 -27.91 -1.84 -3.01
CA MET A 275 -27.05 -2.99 -3.27
C MET A 275 -27.35 -3.51 -4.68
N GLY A 276 -26.45 -3.25 -5.63
CA GLY A 276 -26.59 -3.73 -7.00
C GLY A 276 -26.37 -5.25 -7.13
N THR A 277 -26.71 -5.81 -8.29
CA THR A 277 -26.29 -7.16 -8.71
C THR A 277 -24.79 -7.26 -8.95
N ASP A 278 -24.16 -6.12 -9.17
CA ASP A 278 -22.74 -5.98 -9.46
C ASP A 278 -22.01 -5.76 -8.13
N SER A 279 -20.70 -6.05 -8.09
CA SER A 279 -19.88 -6.00 -6.86
C SER A 279 -19.70 -4.60 -6.24
N TYR A 280 -20.42 -3.57 -6.70
CA TYR A 280 -20.32 -2.19 -6.22
C TYR A 280 -21.70 -1.62 -5.86
N PRO A 281 -21.93 -1.22 -4.59
CA PRO A 281 -23.17 -0.56 -4.20
C PRO A 281 -23.24 0.87 -4.77
N LYS A 282 -24.47 1.34 -5.01
CA LYS A 282 -24.72 2.76 -5.26
C LYS A 282 -25.07 3.42 -3.93
N TYR A 283 -24.10 4.10 -3.33
CA TYR A 283 -24.30 4.77 -2.06
C TYR A 283 -25.29 5.93 -2.15
N GLN A 284 -26.03 6.16 -1.06
CA GLN A 284 -26.87 7.35 -0.88
C GLN A 284 -26.07 8.61 -1.21
N ARG A 285 -26.68 9.48 -2.01
CA ARG A 285 -26.16 10.78 -2.40
C ARG A 285 -27.34 11.71 -2.62
N LYS A 286 -27.63 12.58 -1.65
CA LYS A 286 -28.72 13.57 -1.77
C LYS A 286 -28.34 14.71 -2.71
N ASP A 287 -29.33 15.20 -3.43
CA ASP A 287 -29.21 16.46 -4.17
C ASP A 287 -29.47 17.66 -3.25
N LEU A 288 -29.29 18.87 -3.77
CA LEU A 288 -29.51 20.11 -3.03
C LEU A 288 -30.95 20.25 -2.50
N GLN A 289 -31.94 19.78 -3.27
CA GLN A 289 -33.35 19.88 -2.90
C GLN A 289 -33.71 18.93 -1.74
N SER A 290 -32.99 17.83 -1.64
CA SER A 290 -33.12 16.81 -0.60
C SER A 290 -32.16 17.03 0.58
N GLY A 291 -31.53 18.20 0.67
CA GLY A 291 -30.66 18.58 1.79
C GLY A 291 -29.19 18.15 1.66
N GLY A 292 -28.73 17.79 0.47
CA GLY A 292 -27.33 17.47 0.20
C GLY A 292 -26.41 18.69 0.28
N ASN A 293 -25.27 18.54 0.95
CA ASN A 293 -24.24 19.58 1.01
C ASN A 293 -23.46 19.69 -0.29
N TRP A 294 -22.91 20.88 -0.55
CA TRP A 294 -22.14 21.18 -1.74
C TRP A 294 -20.88 21.98 -1.42
N THR A 295 -19.94 21.97 -2.36
CA THR A 295 -18.77 22.84 -2.36
C THR A 295 -18.41 23.19 -3.79
N VAL A 296 -17.75 24.34 -3.98
CA VAL A 296 -17.13 24.70 -5.26
C VAL A 296 -15.64 24.47 -5.15
N LYS A 297 -15.09 23.64 -6.05
CA LYS A 297 -13.65 23.42 -6.16
C LYS A 297 -13.13 24.27 -7.31
N LYS A 298 -12.40 25.34 -6.99
CA LYS A 298 -11.75 26.18 -8.00
C LYS A 298 -10.64 25.37 -8.67
N LEU A 299 -10.70 25.30 -10.00
CA LEU A 299 -9.61 24.80 -10.81
C LEU A 299 -8.45 25.79 -10.75
N VAL A 300 -7.24 25.31 -10.44
CA VAL A 300 -6.04 26.14 -10.58
C VAL A 300 -5.92 26.51 -12.06
N GLY A 301 -6.19 27.80 -12.36
CA GLY A 301 -6.09 28.36 -13.71
C GLY A 301 -7.39 28.53 -14.49
N GLN A 302 -8.55 28.09 -14.02
CA GLN A 302 -9.85 28.39 -14.65
C GLN A 302 -10.97 28.56 -13.61
N ASN A 303 -11.65 29.70 -13.65
CA ASN A 303 -12.91 29.90 -12.94
C ASN A 303 -13.99 29.13 -13.71
N ILE A 304 -14.59 28.11 -13.11
CA ILE A 304 -15.80 27.46 -13.63
C ILE A 304 -16.87 27.60 -12.53
N PRO A 305 -18.06 28.11 -12.86
CA PRO A 305 -19.15 28.36 -11.91
C PRO A 305 -19.67 27.10 -11.21
#